data_AF-K0UFN6-F1
#
_entry.id   AF-K0UFN6-F1
#
_cell.length_a   1.000
_cell.length_b   1.000
_cell.length_c   1.000
_cell.angle_alpha   90.00
_cell.angle_beta   90.00
_cell.angle_gamma   90.00
#
_symmetry.space_group_name_H-M   'P 1'
#
loop_
_entity.id
_entity.type
_entity.pdbx_description
1 polymer ?
#
loop_
_entity_poly.entity_id
_entity_poly.type
_entity_poly.pdbx_seq_one_letter_code
_entity_poly.pdbx_strand_id
1 'polypeptide(L)'
;MSAIDDPPSIAGPAGCAPPTDRRVRRLTVLRWVAVATWAVVVGWRTVDDGFAFNRELLLLYICTGLLAASIGQGRRMFYVIRDWLPFALVLLAYDLSRGAATMVGRPTLWHWQADADRWLFAGTMPTVWLQERLKLPTPPWWEIGISTVYMSFFILPYVIAGVLWLRNRAEWKAFVRLFVGLNFAALIVYVLLPAAPPWAAARCTPADVAGG
;
A
#
# COMPACT_ATOMS: atom_id res chain seq x y z
N MET A 1 35.79 -71.79 -27.69
CA MET A 1 34.66 -70.86 -27.86
C MET A 1 33.98 -70.72 -26.49
N SER A 2 34.34 -69.69 -25.74
CA SER A 2 33.70 -69.31 -24.48
C SER A 2 33.30 -67.86 -24.64
N ALA A 3 31.99 -67.61 -24.70
CA ALA A 3 31.41 -66.28 -24.76
C ALA A 3 31.46 -65.70 -23.33
N ILE A 4 32.18 -64.60 -23.16
CA ILE A 4 32.14 -63.79 -21.94
C ILE A 4 31.17 -62.64 -22.26
N ASP A 5 30.01 -62.67 -21.61
CA ASP A 5 29.03 -61.58 -21.61
C ASP A 5 29.53 -60.46 -20.69
N ASP A 6 29.87 -59.30 -21.27
CA ASP A 6 30.04 -58.05 -20.51
C ASP A 6 28.65 -57.41 -20.27
N PRO A 7 28.26 -57.08 -19.03
CA PRO A 7 27.04 -56.31 -18.80
C PRO A 7 27.25 -54.84 -19.19
N PRO A 8 26.23 -54.18 -19.77
CA PRO A 8 26.33 -52.78 -20.16
C PRO A 8 26.47 -51.87 -18.95
N SER A 9 27.52 -51.05 -18.97
CA SER A 9 27.71 -49.91 -18.06
C SER A 9 26.54 -48.93 -18.23
N ILE A 10 25.55 -49.02 -17.33
CA ILE A 10 24.49 -48.02 -17.22
C ILE A 10 25.12 -46.79 -16.58
N ALA A 11 25.41 -45.78 -17.41
CA ALA A 11 25.75 -44.45 -16.93
C ALA A 11 24.62 -43.94 -16.01
N GLY A 12 24.93 -43.78 -14.72
CA GLY A 12 24.00 -43.19 -13.76
C GLY A 12 23.57 -41.78 -14.20
N PRO A 13 22.36 -41.33 -13.84
CA PRO A 13 21.86 -40.02 -14.25
C PRO A 13 22.83 -38.94 -13.77
N ALA A 14 23.23 -38.05 -14.70
CA ALA A 14 24.08 -36.91 -14.42
C ALA A 14 23.56 -36.17 -13.18
N GLY A 15 24.33 -36.26 -12.09
CA GLY A 15 23.97 -35.68 -10.80
C GLY A 15 23.70 -34.19 -10.98
N CYS A 16 22.51 -33.77 -10.55
CA CYS A 16 22.21 -32.37 -10.30
C CYS A 16 23.26 -31.86 -9.28
N ALA A 17 24.28 -31.14 -9.76
CA ALA A 17 25.35 -30.64 -8.91
C ALA A 17 24.73 -29.77 -7.80
N PRO A 18 24.99 -30.07 -6.51
CA PRO A 18 24.44 -29.27 -5.43
C PRO A 18 24.93 -27.83 -5.59
N PRO A 19 24.05 -26.82 -5.41
CA PRO A 19 24.44 -25.42 -5.52
C PRO A 19 25.65 -25.16 -4.60
N THR A 20 26.74 -24.65 -5.17
CA THR A 20 27.99 -24.44 -4.44
C THR A 20 27.76 -23.54 -3.23
N ASP A 21 28.15 -24.02 -2.05
CA ASP A 21 27.98 -23.36 -0.74
C ASP A 21 28.47 -21.90 -0.73
N ARG A 22 29.49 -21.61 -1.53
CA ARG A 22 30.05 -20.27 -1.77
C ARG A 22 29.05 -19.29 -2.43
N ARG A 23 28.21 -19.77 -3.36
CA ARG A 23 27.19 -18.95 -4.07
C ARG A 23 26.03 -18.63 -3.14
N VAL A 24 25.59 -19.61 -2.34
CA VAL A 24 24.53 -19.43 -1.32
C VAL A 24 24.97 -18.44 -0.23
N ARG A 25 26.21 -18.57 0.26
CA ARG A 25 26.78 -17.65 1.25
C ARG A 25 26.92 -16.22 0.71
N ARG A 26 27.40 -16.04 -0.52
CA ARG A 26 27.47 -14.71 -1.18
C ARG A 26 26.10 -14.06 -1.34
N LEU A 27 25.10 -14.81 -1.79
CA LEU A 27 23.72 -14.30 -1.93
C LEU A 27 23.10 -13.93 -0.58
N THR A 28 23.43 -14.67 0.48
CA THR A 28 22.97 -14.36 1.84
C THR A 28 23.58 -13.08 2.36
N VAL A 29 24.88 -12.87 2.17
CA VAL A 29 25.57 -11.63 2.54
C VAL A 29 25.02 -10.46 1.73
N LEU A 30 24.87 -10.62 0.41
CA LEU A 30 24.30 -9.60 -0.46
C LEU A 30 22.88 -9.19 -0.03
N ARG A 31 22.04 -10.16 0.37
CA ARG A 31 20.70 -9.91 0.92
C ARG A 31 20.77 -9.06 2.19
N TRP A 32 21.61 -9.43 3.15
CA TRP A 32 21.74 -8.68 4.40
C TRP A 32 22.26 -7.26 4.18
N VAL A 33 23.24 -7.09 3.29
CA VAL A 33 23.74 -5.77 2.90
C VAL A 33 22.62 -4.95 2.23
N ALA A 34 21.88 -5.53 1.27
CA ALA A 34 20.78 -4.84 0.61
C ALA A 34 19.66 -4.42 1.58
N VAL A 35 19.30 -5.29 2.54
CA VAL A 35 18.31 -4.97 3.58
C VAL A 35 18.82 -3.88 4.52
N ALA A 36 20.08 -3.93 4.92
CA ALA A 36 20.69 -2.92 5.79
C ALA A 36 20.76 -1.55 5.07
N THR A 37 21.22 -1.52 3.82
CA THR A 37 21.24 -0.30 3.00
C THR A 37 19.83 0.25 2.80
N TRP A 38 18.86 -0.61 2.50
CA TRP A 38 17.45 -0.21 2.38
C TRP A 38 16.93 0.42 3.69
N ALA A 39 17.18 -0.21 4.84
CA ALA A 39 16.73 0.30 6.14
C ALA A 39 17.37 1.65 6.49
N VAL A 40 18.66 1.82 6.18
CA VAL A 40 19.37 3.10 6.37
C VAL A 40 18.79 4.19 5.47
N VAL A 41 18.54 3.89 4.19
CA VAL A 41 17.96 4.86 3.25
C VAL A 41 16.55 5.28 3.66
N VAL A 42 15.70 4.32 4.05
CA VAL A 42 14.34 4.62 4.53
C VAL A 42 14.38 5.42 5.83
N GLY A 43 15.24 5.04 6.78
CA GLY A 43 15.41 5.76 8.04
C GLY A 43 15.91 7.19 7.85
N TRP A 44 16.91 7.39 6.99
CA TRP A 44 17.43 8.72 6.65
C TRP A 44 16.37 9.59 5.98
N ARG A 45 15.67 9.08 4.96
CA ARG A 45 14.52 9.75 4.32
C ARG A 45 13.44 10.13 5.30
N THR A 46 13.14 9.26 6.27
CA THR A 46 12.10 9.51 7.28
C THR A 46 12.49 10.65 8.24
N VAL A 47 13.79 10.82 8.49
CA VAL A 47 14.30 11.90 9.36
C VAL A 47 14.34 13.24 8.64
N ASP A 48 14.81 13.28 7.38
CA ASP A 48 14.99 14.52 6.63
C ASP A 48 13.69 15.05 6.00
N ASP A 49 12.90 14.17 5.38
CA ASP A 49 11.68 14.54 4.65
C ASP A 49 10.40 14.32 5.49
N GLY A 50 10.54 13.75 6.69
CA GLY A 50 9.42 13.26 7.50
C GLY A 50 8.90 11.89 7.02
N PHE A 51 7.83 11.40 7.65
CA PHE A 51 7.25 10.11 7.24
C PHE A 51 6.74 10.16 5.79
N ALA A 52 7.06 9.14 4.99
CA ALA A 52 6.54 9.00 3.63
C ALA A 52 5.02 8.71 3.67
N PHE A 53 4.20 9.76 3.71
CA PHE A 53 2.74 9.67 3.73
C PHE A 53 2.12 9.45 2.34
N ASN A 54 2.92 9.65 1.28
CA ASN A 54 2.53 9.32 -0.08
C ASN A 54 2.44 7.80 -0.21
N ARG A 55 1.24 7.30 -0.50
CA ARG A 55 0.97 5.85 -0.58
C ARG A 55 1.85 5.17 -1.62
N GLU A 56 2.16 5.87 -2.71
CA GLU A 56 3.11 5.42 -3.72
C GLU A 56 4.52 5.20 -3.17
N LEU A 57 5.04 6.11 -2.34
CA LEU A 57 6.37 5.97 -1.73
C LEU A 57 6.40 4.84 -0.71
N LEU A 58 5.33 4.67 0.07
CA LEU A 58 5.22 3.62 1.09
C LEU A 58 5.14 2.23 0.44
N LEU A 59 4.33 2.08 -0.61
CA LEU A 59 4.29 0.84 -1.40
C LEU A 59 5.65 0.56 -2.05
N LEU A 60 6.33 1.59 -2.57
CA LEU A 60 7.66 1.45 -3.15
C LEU A 60 8.69 1.00 -2.10
N TYR A 61 8.66 1.55 -0.89
CA TYR A 61 9.52 1.10 0.22
C TYR A 61 9.26 -0.36 0.57
N ILE A 62 7.99 -0.76 0.72
CA ILE A 62 7.68 -2.16 1.04
C ILE A 62 8.10 -3.10 -0.09
N CYS A 63 7.81 -2.75 -1.34
CA CYS A 63 8.22 -3.55 -2.50
C CYS A 63 9.74 -3.68 -2.59
N THR A 64 10.49 -2.57 -2.45
CA THR A 64 11.96 -2.59 -2.50
C THR A 64 12.57 -3.34 -1.32
N GLY A 65 11.99 -3.23 -0.12
CA GLY A 65 12.42 -3.99 1.06
C GLY A 65 12.17 -5.49 0.91
N LEU A 66 11.01 -5.88 0.38
CA LEU A 66 10.69 -7.29 0.11
C LEU A 66 11.52 -7.87 -1.03
N LEU A 67 11.82 -7.07 -2.06
CA LEU A 67 12.75 -7.43 -3.13
C LEU A 67 14.15 -7.66 -2.58
N ALA A 68 14.66 -6.73 -1.75
CA ALA A 68 15.94 -6.87 -1.08
C ALA A 68 15.99 -8.14 -0.20
N ALA A 69 14.93 -8.41 0.57
CA ALA A 69 14.80 -9.62 1.39
C ALA A 69 14.68 -10.92 0.56
N SER A 70 14.28 -10.83 -0.71
CA SER A 70 14.11 -11.97 -1.63
C SER A 70 15.34 -12.27 -2.48
N ILE A 71 16.40 -11.47 -2.37
CA ILE A 71 17.67 -11.66 -3.09
C ILE A 71 18.22 -13.07 -2.82
N GLY A 72 18.52 -13.80 -3.90
CA GLY A 72 19.06 -15.16 -3.85
C GLY A 72 18.01 -16.27 -3.82
N GLN A 73 16.71 -15.96 -3.86
CA GLN A 73 15.63 -16.95 -3.75
C GLN A 73 14.80 -17.14 -5.02
N GLY A 74 15.35 -16.80 -6.20
CA GLY A 74 14.82 -17.11 -7.54
C GLY A 74 13.32 -16.87 -7.70
N ARG A 75 12.52 -17.94 -7.61
CA ARG A 75 11.05 -17.89 -7.72
C ARG A 75 10.37 -17.00 -6.66
N ARG A 76 10.98 -16.80 -5.48
CA ARG A 76 10.39 -15.93 -4.44
C ARG A 76 10.32 -14.45 -4.82
N MET A 77 11.23 -13.97 -5.66
CA MET A 77 11.20 -12.58 -6.14
C MET A 77 9.99 -12.31 -7.03
N PHE A 78 9.65 -13.25 -7.92
CA PHE A 78 8.44 -13.16 -8.75
C PHE A 78 7.16 -13.18 -7.91
N TYR A 79 7.12 -13.97 -6.82
CA TYR A 79 5.96 -13.97 -5.93
C TYR A 79 5.77 -12.62 -5.23
N VAL A 80 6.84 -11.93 -4.82
CA VAL A 80 6.72 -10.58 -4.23
C VAL A 80 6.08 -9.61 -5.22
N ILE A 81 6.61 -9.51 -6.45
CA ILE A 81 6.08 -8.59 -7.46
C ILE A 81 4.62 -8.92 -7.76
N ARG A 82 4.33 -10.19 -8.06
CA ARG A 82 2.98 -10.64 -8.44
C ARG A 82 1.96 -10.41 -7.33
N ASP A 83 2.34 -10.69 -6.10
CA ASP A 83 1.42 -10.63 -4.97
C ASP A 83 1.16 -9.20 -4.50
N TRP A 84 2.13 -8.30 -4.69
CA TRP A 84 1.98 -6.88 -4.32
C TRP A 84 1.43 -6.00 -5.45
N LEU A 85 1.46 -6.50 -6.68
CA LEU A 85 0.87 -5.84 -7.85
C LEU A 85 -0.59 -5.37 -7.63
N PRO A 86 -1.51 -6.12 -6.99
CA PRO A 86 -2.87 -5.66 -6.75
C PRO A 86 -2.95 -4.35 -5.96
N PHE A 87 -2.06 -4.14 -4.97
CA PHE A 87 -2.03 -2.90 -4.20
C PHE A 87 -1.56 -1.72 -5.06
N ALA A 88 -0.54 -1.94 -5.91
CA ALA A 88 -0.04 -0.94 -6.85
C ALA A 88 -1.11 -0.58 -7.90
N LEU A 89 -1.84 -1.57 -8.40
CA LEU A 89 -2.92 -1.36 -9.36
C LEU A 89 -4.08 -0.57 -8.76
N VAL A 90 -4.45 -0.83 -7.50
CA VAL A 90 -5.49 -0.03 -6.81
C VAL A 90 -5.05 1.43 -6.67
N LEU A 91 -3.79 1.68 -6.32
CA LEU A 91 -3.26 3.04 -6.22
C LEU A 91 -3.26 3.76 -7.57
N LEU A 92 -2.78 3.08 -8.62
CA LEU A 92 -2.81 3.62 -9.97
C LEU A 92 -4.25 3.89 -10.44
N ALA A 93 -5.17 2.96 -10.15
CA ALA A 93 -6.58 3.14 -10.48
C ALA A 93 -7.19 4.34 -9.74
N TYR A 94 -6.80 4.59 -8.48
CA TYR A 94 -7.21 5.77 -7.76
C TYR A 94 -6.68 7.06 -8.41
N ASP A 95 -5.41 7.11 -8.78
CA ASP A 95 -4.81 8.28 -9.45
C ASP A 95 -5.49 8.57 -10.80
N LEU A 96 -5.73 7.51 -11.59
CA LEU A 96 -6.47 7.62 -12.84
C LEU A 96 -7.92 8.05 -12.61
N SER A 97 -8.57 7.54 -11.56
CA SER A 97 -9.96 7.90 -11.23
C SER A 97 -10.12 9.36 -10.85
N ARG A 98 -9.13 9.96 -10.18
CA ARG A 98 -9.12 11.39 -9.87
C ARG A 98 -9.13 12.24 -11.15
N GLY A 99 -8.37 11.84 -12.17
CA GLY A 99 -8.40 12.47 -13.49
C GLY A 99 -9.64 12.13 -14.32
N ALA A 100 -10.24 10.96 -14.11
CA ALA A 100 -11.43 10.52 -14.86
C ALA A 100 -12.74 11.06 -14.28
N ALA A 101 -12.80 11.42 -13.00
CA ALA A 101 -13.99 11.98 -12.36
C ALA A 101 -14.52 13.24 -13.09
N THR A 102 -13.61 14.06 -13.62
CA THR A 102 -13.95 15.24 -14.44
C THR A 102 -14.56 14.87 -15.81
N MET A 103 -14.25 13.69 -16.35
CA MET A 103 -14.75 13.24 -17.65
C MET A 103 -16.18 12.66 -17.59
N VAL A 104 -16.67 12.29 -16.41
CA VAL A 104 -18.01 11.71 -16.25
C VAL A 104 -19.12 12.78 -16.31
N GLY A 105 -18.77 14.07 -16.25
CA GLY A 105 -19.71 15.18 -16.42
C GLY A 105 -20.77 15.28 -15.32
N ARG A 106 -20.56 14.61 -14.18
CA ARG A 106 -21.41 14.72 -13.00
C ARG A 106 -21.11 16.03 -12.29
N PRO A 107 -22.14 16.78 -11.83
CA PRO A 107 -21.90 17.97 -11.03
C PRO A 107 -21.25 17.59 -9.70
N THR A 108 -20.27 18.38 -9.29
CA THR A 108 -19.60 18.23 -7.99
C THR A 108 -20.62 18.38 -6.85
N LEU A 109 -20.60 17.46 -5.90
CA LEU A 109 -21.43 17.48 -4.70
C LEU A 109 -20.65 18.14 -3.56
N TRP A 110 -21.05 19.35 -3.15
CA TRP A 110 -20.32 20.10 -2.11
C TRP A 110 -21.14 20.50 -0.89
N HIS A 111 -22.48 20.51 -0.96
CA HIS A 111 -23.34 20.80 0.21
C HIS A 111 -23.91 19.55 0.89
N TRP A 112 -24.21 18.51 0.11
CA TRP A 112 -24.93 17.31 0.58
C TRP A 112 -24.35 16.70 1.87
N GLN A 113 -23.03 16.55 1.96
CA GLN A 113 -22.36 15.96 3.12
C GLN A 113 -22.52 16.84 4.36
N ALA A 114 -22.36 18.16 4.22
CA ALA A 114 -22.54 19.10 5.32
C ALA A 114 -24.01 19.17 5.77
N ASP A 115 -24.96 19.06 4.85
CA ASP A 115 -26.38 19.05 5.15
C ASP A 115 -26.79 17.75 5.86
N ALA A 116 -26.24 16.61 5.42
CA ALA A 116 -26.42 15.32 6.09
C ALA A 116 -25.86 15.32 7.52
N ASP A 117 -24.65 15.89 7.72
CA ASP A 117 -24.07 16.06 9.06
C ASP A 117 -24.95 16.94 9.93
N ARG A 118 -25.38 18.12 9.45
CA ARG A 118 -26.28 18.98 10.22
C ARG A 118 -27.59 18.28 10.55
N TRP A 119 -28.19 17.57 9.60
CA TRP A 119 -29.42 16.83 9.85
C TRP A 119 -29.23 15.78 10.96
N LEU A 120 -28.15 14.99 10.90
CA LEU A 120 -27.83 13.96 11.89
C LEU A 120 -27.59 14.54 13.29
N PHE A 121 -27.00 15.74 13.36
CA PHE A 121 -26.65 16.44 14.61
C PHE A 121 -27.61 17.61 14.91
N ALA A 122 -28.88 17.49 14.51
CA ALA A 122 -29.97 18.43 14.84
C ALA A 122 -29.66 19.91 14.56
N GLY A 123 -29.12 20.19 13.38
CA GLY A 123 -28.70 21.50 12.90
C GLY A 123 -27.25 21.86 13.23
N THR A 124 -26.58 21.11 14.10
CA THR A 124 -25.19 21.40 14.51
C THR A 124 -24.19 20.82 13.51
N MET A 125 -23.18 21.59 13.13
CA MET A 125 -22.06 21.10 12.35
C MET A 125 -20.99 20.50 13.29
N PRO A 126 -20.85 19.17 13.40
CA PRO A 126 -20.06 18.53 14.45
C PRO A 126 -18.57 18.89 14.37
N THR A 127 -18.02 19.03 13.16
CA THR A 127 -16.61 19.38 12.95
C THR A 127 -16.30 20.79 13.43
N VAL A 128 -17.17 21.76 13.19
CA VAL A 128 -17.03 23.14 13.69
C VAL A 128 -17.19 23.17 15.20
N TRP A 129 -18.21 22.50 15.74
CA TRP A 129 -18.45 22.43 17.18
C TRP A 129 -17.25 21.86 17.95
N LEU A 130 -16.62 20.81 17.41
CA LEU A 130 -15.40 20.22 17.97
C LEU A 130 -14.20 21.16 17.83
N GLN A 131 -14.02 21.81 16.68
CA GLN A 131 -12.93 22.75 16.46
C GLN A 131 -12.99 23.94 17.43
N GLU A 132 -14.17 24.54 17.63
CA GLU A 132 -14.37 25.65 18.57
C GLU A 132 -14.04 25.30 20.02
N ARG A 133 -14.13 24.02 20.40
CA ARG A 133 -13.95 23.55 21.78
C ARG A 133 -12.60 22.93 22.06
N LEU A 134 -12.01 22.28 21.05
CA LEU A 134 -10.80 21.48 21.21
C LEU A 134 -9.58 22.13 20.56
N LYS A 135 -9.75 23.04 19.58
CA LYS A 135 -8.62 23.64 18.90
C LYS A 135 -7.98 24.72 19.76
N LEU A 136 -6.72 24.50 20.13
CA LEU A 136 -5.90 25.43 20.89
C LEU A 136 -4.86 26.11 19.97
N PRO A 137 -4.35 27.31 20.34
CA PRO A 137 -3.28 27.98 19.61
C PRO A 137 -2.01 27.13 19.49
N THR A 138 -1.70 26.37 20.54
CA THR A 138 -0.59 25.41 20.58
C THR A 138 -1.16 23.99 20.66
N PRO A 139 -0.76 23.06 19.76
CA PRO A 139 -1.25 21.69 19.77
C PRO A 139 -0.95 21.01 21.11
N PRO A 140 -1.97 20.55 21.85
CA PRO A 140 -1.75 19.76 23.05
C PRO A 140 -1.17 18.39 22.69
N TRP A 141 -0.48 17.76 23.64
CA TRP A 141 0.22 16.49 23.42
C TRP A 141 -0.68 15.36 22.87
N TRP A 142 -1.98 15.36 23.19
CA TRP A 142 -2.91 14.33 22.71
C TRP A 142 -3.21 14.45 21.21
N GLU A 143 -2.99 15.62 20.57
CA GLU A 143 -3.09 15.74 19.12
C GLU A 143 -2.07 14.84 18.42
N ILE A 144 -0.95 14.50 19.07
CA ILE A 144 0.03 13.51 18.58
C ILE A 144 -0.62 12.12 18.51
N GLY A 145 -1.36 11.73 19.55
CA GLY A 145 -2.05 10.44 19.59
C GLY A 145 -3.12 10.34 18.50
N ILE A 146 -3.98 11.36 18.38
CA ILE A 146 -5.03 11.40 17.34
C ILE A 146 -4.41 11.40 15.94
N SER A 147 -3.35 12.18 15.73
CA SER A 147 -2.63 12.21 14.45
C SER A 147 -2.01 10.85 14.16
N THR A 148 -1.44 10.17 15.15
CA THR A 148 -0.87 8.81 14.96
C THR A 148 -1.95 7.81 14.56
N VAL A 149 -3.11 7.86 15.19
CA VAL A 149 -4.26 7.01 14.82
C VAL A 149 -4.70 7.31 13.37
N TYR A 150 -4.83 8.58 13.01
CA TYR A 150 -5.13 8.98 11.63
C TYR A 150 -4.07 8.48 10.65
N MET A 151 -2.79 8.64 10.98
CA MET A 151 -1.68 8.20 10.14
C MET A 151 -1.60 6.68 10.00
N SER A 152 -2.10 5.92 10.98
CA SER A 152 -2.11 4.45 10.92
C SER A 152 -2.85 3.93 9.68
N PHE A 153 -3.86 4.66 9.19
CA PHE A 153 -4.60 4.33 7.98
C PHE A 153 -3.70 4.16 6.74
N PHE A 154 -2.60 4.91 6.66
CA PHE A 154 -1.67 4.86 5.53
C PHE A 154 -0.66 3.72 5.64
N ILE A 155 -0.36 3.24 6.85
CA ILE A 155 0.75 2.32 7.12
C ILE A 155 0.22 0.91 7.41
N LEU A 156 -0.76 0.83 8.30
CA LEU A 156 -1.21 -0.41 8.91
C LEU A 156 -1.74 -1.43 7.90
N PRO A 157 -2.52 -1.08 6.85
CA PRO A 157 -2.99 -2.07 5.88
C PRO A 157 -1.84 -2.80 5.17
N TYR A 158 -0.76 -2.09 4.84
CA TYR A 158 0.39 -2.67 4.17
C TYR A 158 1.27 -3.48 5.13
N VAL A 159 1.42 -3.04 6.39
CA VAL A 159 2.10 -3.83 7.42
C VAL A 159 1.36 -5.13 7.67
N ILE A 160 0.03 -5.09 7.83
CA ILE A 160 -0.81 -6.29 7.98
C ILE A 160 -0.66 -7.19 6.76
N ALA A 161 -0.72 -6.64 5.54
CA ALA A 161 -0.50 -7.41 4.32
C ALA A 161 0.88 -8.10 4.33
N GLY A 162 1.96 -7.40 4.72
CA GLY A 162 3.29 -7.97 4.84
C GLY A 162 3.40 -9.08 5.89
N VAL A 163 2.84 -8.87 7.09
CA VAL A 163 2.83 -9.86 8.16
C VAL A 163 2.05 -11.11 7.74
N LEU A 164 0.86 -10.95 7.17
CA LEU A 164 0.06 -12.08 6.67
C LEU A 164 0.77 -12.78 5.50
N TRP A 165 1.42 -12.03 4.61
CA TRP A 165 2.20 -12.61 3.51
C TRP A 165 3.33 -13.51 4.02
N LEU A 166 3.97 -13.15 5.14
CA LEU A 166 5.03 -13.95 5.76
C LEU A 166 4.50 -15.10 6.61
N ARG A 167 3.36 -14.94 7.30
CA ARG A 167 2.85 -15.90 8.28
C ARG A 167 1.79 -16.86 7.74
N ASN A 168 0.78 -16.34 7.04
CA ASN A 168 -0.37 -17.12 6.59
C ASN A 168 -0.86 -16.65 5.21
N ARG A 169 -0.46 -17.38 4.16
CA ARG A 169 -0.80 -17.06 2.77
C ARG A 169 -2.29 -17.17 2.47
N ALA A 170 -3.06 -17.96 3.21
CA ALA A 170 -4.50 -18.10 3.01
C ALA A 170 -5.23 -16.85 3.50
N GLU A 171 -4.93 -16.40 4.73
CA GLU A 171 -5.45 -15.15 5.28
C GLU A 171 -5.01 -13.94 4.47
N TRP A 172 -3.75 -13.92 4.00
CA TRP A 172 -3.27 -12.88 3.10
C TRP A 172 -4.15 -12.73 1.84
N LYS A 173 -4.51 -13.84 1.18
CA LYS A 173 -5.41 -13.80 0.01
C LYS A 173 -6.81 -13.29 0.37
N ALA A 174 -7.34 -13.64 1.55
CA ALA A 174 -8.63 -13.13 2.01
C ALA A 174 -8.56 -11.61 2.25
N PHE A 175 -7.52 -11.15 2.95
CA PHE A 175 -7.26 -9.74 3.20
C PHE A 175 -7.14 -8.94 1.90
N VAL A 176 -6.33 -9.42 0.94
CA VAL A 176 -6.14 -8.74 -0.35
C VAL A 176 -7.46 -8.62 -1.12
N ARG A 177 -8.26 -9.69 -1.17
CA ARG A 177 -9.58 -9.65 -1.84
C ARG A 177 -10.50 -8.61 -1.24
N LEU A 178 -10.58 -8.55 0.09
CA LEU A 178 -11.39 -7.56 0.80
C LEU A 178 -10.84 -6.15 0.60
N PHE A 179 -9.53 -5.96 0.76
CA PHE A 179 -8.88 -4.67 0.60
C PHE A 179 -9.08 -4.10 -0.81
N VAL A 180 -8.78 -4.90 -1.84
CA VAL A 180 -8.94 -4.49 -3.25
C VAL A 180 -10.42 -4.26 -3.58
N GLY A 181 -11.30 -5.17 -3.16
CA GLY A 181 -12.74 -5.04 -3.39
C GLY A 181 -13.33 -3.78 -2.75
N LEU A 182 -12.97 -3.49 -1.50
CA LEU A 182 -13.43 -2.31 -0.79
C LEU A 182 -12.90 -1.02 -1.43
N ASN A 183 -11.62 -0.97 -1.82
CA ASN A 183 -11.07 0.19 -2.50
C ASN A 183 -11.74 0.39 -3.87
N PHE A 184 -11.95 -0.67 -4.64
CA PHE A 184 -12.64 -0.56 -5.92
C PHE A 184 -14.10 -0.09 -5.77
N ALA A 185 -14.83 -0.60 -4.77
CA ALA A 185 -16.16 -0.10 -4.44
C ALA A 185 -16.13 1.39 -4.05
N ALA A 186 -15.15 1.81 -3.25
CA ALA A 186 -14.97 3.22 -2.91
C ALA A 186 -14.65 4.08 -4.14
N LEU A 187 -13.87 3.59 -5.10
CA LEU A 187 -13.61 4.27 -6.37
C LEU A 187 -14.89 4.46 -7.19
N ILE A 188 -15.73 3.44 -7.27
CA ILE A 188 -17.03 3.55 -7.96
C ILE A 188 -17.87 4.64 -7.30
N VAL A 189 -17.97 4.63 -5.96
CA VAL A 189 -18.71 5.67 -5.22
C VAL A 189 -18.13 7.05 -5.49
N TYR A 190 -16.80 7.20 -5.46
CA TYR A 190 -16.10 8.45 -5.72
C TYR A 190 -16.38 9.01 -7.12
N VAL A 191 -16.36 8.16 -8.15
CA VAL A 191 -16.64 8.55 -9.54
C VAL A 191 -18.13 8.90 -9.73
N LEU A 192 -19.04 8.18 -9.09
CA LEU A 192 -20.49 8.41 -9.23
C LEU A 192 -20.99 9.62 -8.42
N LEU A 193 -20.35 9.88 -7.28
CA LEU A 193 -20.68 10.92 -6.32
C LEU A 193 -19.43 11.78 -6.06
N PRO A 194 -18.96 12.56 -7.06
CA PRO A 194 -17.77 13.38 -6.92
C PRO A 194 -18.00 14.43 -5.84
N ALA A 195 -17.32 14.27 -4.71
CA ALA A 195 -17.47 15.11 -3.54
C ALA A 195 -16.41 16.22 -3.52
N ALA A 196 -16.83 17.46 -3.35
CA ALA A 196 -15.91 18.54 -3.01
C ALA A 196 -15.41 18.37 -1.57
N PRO A 197 -14.21 18.88 -1.27
CA PRO A 197 -13.75 18.95 0.11
C PRO A 197 -14.65 19.86 0.96
N PRO A 198 -14.78 19.60 2.27
CA PRO A 198 -15.77 20.25 3.13
C PRO A 198 -15.59 21.77 3.29
N TRP A 199 -14.38 22.30 3.06
CA TRP A 199 -14.14 23.74 3.09
C TRP A 199 -14.80 24.47 1.91
N ALA A 200 -15.07 23.79 0.79
CA ALA A 200 -15.71 24.39 -0.38
C ALA A 200 -17.12 24.87 -0.03
N ALA A 201 -17.85 24.10 0.80
CA ALA A 201 -19.16 24.48 1.30
C ALA A 201 -19.17 25.81 2.08
N ALA A 202 -18.03 26.21 2.64
CA ALA A 202 -17.89 27.44 3.42
C ALA A 202 -17.28 28.61 2.64
N ARG A 203 -16.62 28.36 1.50
CA ARG A 203 -15.75 29.35 0.84
C ARG A 203 -15.98 29.52 -0.65
N CYS A 204 -16.67 28.59 -1.32
CA CYS A 204 -16.84 28.58 -2.76
C CYS A 204 -18.26 28.98 -3.16
N THR A 205 -18.37 29.61 -4.33
CA THR A 205 -19.63 29.80 -5.06
C THR A 205 -19.85 28.64 -6.04
N PRO A 206 -21.07 28.44 -6.57
CA PRO A 206 -21.33 27.39 -7.56
C PRO A 206 -20.42 27.45 -8.81
N ALA A 207 -19.95 28.64 -9.19
CA ALA A 207 -19.03 28.81 -10.32
C ALA A 207 -17.63 28.25 -10.02
N ASP A 208 -17.17 28.33 -8.77
CA ASP A 208 -15.83 27.92 -8.35
C ASP A 208 -15.64 26.38 -8.33
N VAL A 209 -16.74 25.63 -8.33
CA VAL A 209 -16.78 24.16 -8.18
C VAL A 209 -17.41 23.45 -9.38
N ALA A 210 -17.83 24.21 -10.40
CA ALA A 210 -18.49 23.69 -11.60
C ALA A 210 -17.58 22.80 -12.49
N GLY A 211 -16.26 22.93 -12.35
CA GLY A 211 -15.27 22.17 -13.13
C GLY A 211 -14.71 20.91 -12.47
N GLY A 212 -15.09 20.65 -11.21
CA GLY A 212 -14.44 19.62 -10.38
C GLY A 212 -13.28 20.16 -9.55
#